data_AF-A0A7X7D1S3-F1
#
_entry.id   AF-A0A7X7D1S3-F1
#
_cell.length_a   1.000
_cell.length_b   1.000
_cell.length_c   1.000
_cell.angle_alpha   90.00
_cell.angle_beta   90.00
_cell.angle_gamma   90.00
#
_symmetry.space_group_name_H-M   'P 1'
#
loop_
_entity.id
_entity.type
_entity.pdbx_description
1 polymer ?
#
loop_
_entity_poly.entity_id
_entity_poly.type
_entity_poly.pdbx_seq_one_letter_code
_entity_poly.pdbx_strand_id
1 'polypeptide(L)' 'MVQAGLIPGESRSIEIPVGRYAGYEITMEGMGLFHYLTLYQQVQGRRAAYPPVSITALTGAQRKEIEATLKGYKSAS' A
#
# COMPACT_ATOMS: atom_id res chain seq x y z
N MET A 1 23.07 4.00 -20.83
CA MET A 1 23.63 3.88 -19.46
C MET A 1 22.98 4.98 -18.65
N VAL A 2 22.14 4.67 -17.65
CA VAL A 2 21.47 5.71 -16.86
C VAL A 2 21.93 5.57 -15.41
N GLN A 3 22.71 6.55 -14.98
CA GLN A 3 23.26 6.68 -13.64
C GLN A 3 22.19 7.25 -12.72
N ALA A 4 21.58 6.40 -11.89
CA ALA A 4 20.68 6.84 -10.82
C ALA A 4 21.53 7.40 -9.67
N GLY A 5 21.53 8.73 -9.53
CA GLY A 5 22.10 9.43 -8.38
C GLY A 5 21.31 9.09 -7.12
N LEU A 6 22.02 8.57 -6.12
CA LEU A 6 21.50 8.17 -4.82
C LEU A 6 21.42 9.37 -3.85
N ILE A 7 20.22 9.63 -3.33
CA ILE A 7 19.98 10.14 -1.97
C ILE A 7 19.13 9.07 -1.28
N PRO A 8 19.43 8.65 -0.03
CA PRO A 8 18.89 7.43 0.58
C PRO A 8 17.45 7.62 1.01
N GLY A 9 16.55 7.32 0.09
CA GLY A 9 15.10 7.33 0.25
C GLY A 9 14.52 6.69 -0.98
N GLU A 10 14.74 5.39 -1.14
CA GLU A 10 14.21 4.62 -2.26
C GLU A 10 12.68 4.74 -2.24
N SER A 11 12.13 5.67 -3.02
CA SER A 11 10.68 5.79 -3.22
C SER A 11 10.21 4.56 -3.99
N ARG A 12 9.84 3.52 -3.23
CA ARG A 12 9.19 2.33 -3.76
C ARG A 12 7.75 2.68 -4.10
N SER A 13 7.53 3.09 -5.34
CA SER A 13 6.19 3.28 -5.87
C SER A 13 5.61 1.93 -6.28
N ILE A 14 4.44 1.59 -5.73
CA ILE A 14 3.67 0.42 -6.14
C ILE A 14 2.60 0.90 -7.10
N GLU A 15 2.66 0.47 -8.36
CA GLU A 15 1.63 0.76 -9.35
C GLU A 15 0.66 -0.42 -9.45
N ILE A 16 -0.62 -0.17 -9.18
CA ILE A 16 -1.69 -1.17 -9.29
C ILE A 16 -2.70 -0.68 -10.32
N PRO A 17 -2.92 -1.41 -11.43
CA PRO A 17 -3.99 -1.07 -12.36
C PRO A 17 -5.34 -1.08 -11.62
N VAL A 18 -6.16 -0.04 -11.79
CA VAL A 18 -7.46 0.08 -11.10
C VAL A 18 -8.34 -1.15 -11.29
N GLY A 19 -8.39 -1.71 -12.51
CA GLY A 19 -9.16 -2.94 -12.81
C GLY A 19 -8.60 -4.22 -12.17
N ARG A 20 -7.40 -4.15 -11.58
CA ARG A 20 -6.76 -5.23 -10.83
C ARG A 20 -6.66 -4.94 -9.34
N TYR A 21 -7.06 -3.77 -8.86
CA TYR A 21 -7.02 -3.48 -7.44
C TYR A 21 -8.04 -4.36 -6.70
N ALA A 22 -7.55 -5.17 -5.76
CA ALA A 22 -8.33 -6.17 -5.03
C ALA A 22 -8.54 -5.81 -3.56
N GLY A 23 -8.17 -4.58 -3.17
CA GLY A 23 -8.30 -4.05 -1.82
C GLY A 23 -6.96 -3.87 -1.11
N TYR A 24 -7.06 -3.60 0.19
CA TYR A 24 -5.93 -3.34 1.07
C TYR A 24 -6.21 -3.92 2.46
N GLU A 25 -5.17 -4.11 3.24
CA GLU A 25 -5.24 -4.50 4.64
C GLU A 25 -4.21 -3.71 5.44
N ILE A 26 -4.62 -3.26 6.63
CA ILE A 26 -3.73 -2.62 7.59
C ILE A 26 -3.60 -3.56 8.78
N THR A 27 -2.39 -4.06 9.01
CA THR A 27 -2.07 -4.88 10.17
C THR A 27 -1.38 -4.05 11.24
N MET A 28 -1.63 -4.42 12.49
CA MET A 28 -1.01 -3.81 13.65
C MET A 28 -0.17 -4.88 14.36
N GLU A 29 1.09 -4.56 14.64
CA GLU A 29 2.01 -5.44 15.38
C GLU A 29 2.58 -4.71 16.60
N GLY A 30 3.22 -5.47 17.50
CA GLY A 30 3.86 -4.92 18.69
C GLY A 30 2.89 -4.12 19.57
N MET A 31 1.68 -4.64 19.78
CA MET A 31 0.63 -3.99 20.59
C MET A 31 0.18 -2.62 20.04
N GLY A 32 0.18 -2.45 18.72
CA GLY A 32 -0.28 -1.22 18.06
C GLY A 32 0.81 -0.17 17.85
N LEU A 33 2.07 -0.50 18.11
CA LEU A 33 3.21 0.38 17.84
C LEU A 33 3.60 0.37 16.37
N PHE A 34 3.43 -0.75 15.68
CA PHE A 34 3.78 -0.88 14.28
C PHE A 34 2.53 -1.06 13.43
N HIS A 35 2.44 -0.27 12.38
CA HIS A 35 1.37 -0.35 11.40
C HIS A 35 1.95 -0.65 10.03
N TYR A 36 1.39 -1.64 9.37
CA TYR A 36 1.78 -2.04 8.02
C TYR A 36 0.58 -2.01 7.09
N LEU A 37 0.80 -1.53 5.88
CA LEU A 37 -0.18 -1.51 4.80
C LEU A 37 0.22 -2.56 3.75
N THR A 38 -0.66 -3.52 3.54
CA THR A 38 -0.55 -4.51 2.47
C THR A 38 -1.58 -4.20 1.40
N LEU A 39 -1.13 -4.01 0.17
CA LEU A 39 -2.01 -3.83 -0.99
C LEU A 39 -2.21 -5.16 -1.70
N TYR A 40 -3.41 -5.36 -2.25
CA TYR A 40 -3.76 -6.57 -2.97
C TYR A 40 -4.13 -6.26 -4.41
N GLN A 41 -3.68 -7.12 -5.32
CA GLN A 41 -4.09 -7.14 -6.72
C GLN A 41 -4.76 -8.46 -7.09
N GLN A 42 -5.64 -8.41 -8.09
CA GLN A 42 -6.26 -9.57 -8.71
C GLN A 42 -5.44 -9.97 -9.93
N VAL A 43 -4.89 -11.18 -9.90
CA VAL A 43 -4.08 -11.77 -10.97
C VAL A 43 -4.60 -13.17 -11.26
N GLN A 44 -5.10 -13.38 -12.48
CA GLN A 44 -5.54 -14.69 -13.00
C GLN A 44 -6.46 -15.47 -12.03
N GLY A 45 -7.45 -14.79 -11.44
CA GLY A 45 -8.41 -15.40 -10.50
C GLY A 45 -7.89 -15.62 -9.08
N ARG A 46 -6.65 -15.20 -8.77
CA ARG A 46 -6.08 -15.21 -7.42
C ARG A 46 -5.73 -13.81 -6.96
N ARG A 47 -5.65 -13.61 -5.64
CA ARG A 47 -5.24 -12.36 -5.03
C ARG A 47 -3.73 -12.42 -4.74
N ALA A 48 -2.94 -11.54 -5.35
CA ALA A 48 -1.53 -11.38 -5.02
C ALA A 48 -1.34 -10.19 -4.08
N ALA A 49 -0.55 -10.39 -3.04
CA ALA A 49 -0.16 -9.36 -2.09
C ALA A 49 1.10 -8.65 -2.57
N TYR A 50 1.13 -7.33 -2.46
CA TYR A 50 2.36 -6.57 -2.54
C TYR A 50 3.12 -6.63 -1.21
N PRO A 51 4.44 -6.38 -1.23
CA PRO A 51 5.20 -6.28 0.01
C PRO A 51 4.57 -5.28 0.98
N PRO A 52 4.41 -5.63 2.26
CA PRO A 52 3.84 -4.72 3.25
C PRO A 52 4.72 -3.49 3.41
N VAL A 53 4.10 -2.32 3.43
CA VAL A 53 4.77 -1.03 3.61
C VAL A 53 4.52 -0.54 5.03
N SER A 54 5.57 -0.21 5.76
CA SER A 54 5.42 0.39 7.09
C SER A 54 4.83 1.78 6.97
N ILE A 55 3.68 1.98 7.63
CA ILE A 55 2.99 3.27 7.77
C ILE A 55 3.02 3.74 9.22
N THR A 56 3.93 3.19 10.02
CA THR A 56 4.06 3.47 11.45
C THR A 56 4.34 4.96 11.73
N ALA A 57 5.12 5.61 10.86
CA ALA A 57 5.46 7.02 10.97
C ALA A 57 4.27 7.97 10.69
N LEU A 58 3.14 7.44 10.19
CA LEU A 58 1.96 8.24 9.86
C LEU A 58 1.09 8.47 11.10
N THR A 59 0.55 9.68 11.19
CA THR A 59 -0.45 10.04 12.20
C THR A 59 -1.78 9.32 11.96
N GLY A 60 -2.63 9.28 12.98
CA GLY A 60 -3.98 8.73 12.85
C GLY A 60 -4.82 9.39 11.74
N ALA A 61 -4.66 10.70 11.53
CA ALA A 61 -5.35 11.43 10.46
C ALA A 61 -4.85 11.02 9.07
N GLN A 62 -3.53 10.93 8.87
CA GLN A 62 -2.94 10.48 7.61
C GLN A 62 -3.34 9.04 7.27
N ARG A 63 -3.38 8.16 8.28
CA ARG A 63 -3.85 6.79 8.08
C ARG A 63 -5.31 6.74 7.63
N LYS A 64 -6.19 7.54 8.25
CA LYS A 64 -7.59 7.68 7.82
C LYS A 64 -7.72 8.21 6.39
N GLU A 65 -6.88 9.17 5.99
CA GLU A 65 -6.87 9.70 4.63
C GLU A 65 -6.49 8.60 3.63
N ILE A 66 -5.43 7.84 3.90
CA ILE A 66 -5.03 6.68 3.09
C ILE A 66 -6.18 5.67 2.98
N GLU A 67 -6.81 5.31 4.10
CA GLU A 67 -7.96 4.40 4.10
C GLU A 67 -9.12 4.94 3.28
N ALA A 68 -9.43 6.24 3.38
CA ALA A 68 -10.51 6.87 2.62
C ALA A 68 -10.22 6.82 1.12
N THR A 69 -8.98 7.16 0.71
CA THR A 69 -8.51 7.10 -0.67
C THR A 69 -8.55 5.67 -1.20
N LEU A 70 -8.02 4.70 -0.46
CA LEU A 70 -8.00 3.28 -0.84
C LEU A 70 -9.39 2.64 -0.89
N LYS A 71 -10.33 3.09 -0.05
CA LYS A 71 -11.76 2.75 -0.14
C LYS A 71 -12.41 3.37 -1.36
N GLY A 72 -12.01 4.58 -1.74
CA GLY A 72 -12.49 5.28 -2.94
C GLY A 72 -12.15 4.55 -4.24
N TYR A 73 -11.04 3.81 -4.27
CA TYR A 73 -10.68 2.94 -5.39
C TYR A 73 -11.45 1.61 -5.43
N LYS A 74 -12.46 1.40 -4.57
CA LYS A 74 -13.25 0.16 -4.58
C LYS A 74 -13.72 -0.14 -6.00
N SER A 75 -13.28 -1.32 -6.43
CA SER A 75 -13.60 -2.06 -7.64
C SER A 75 -14.61 -1.37 -8.54
N ALA A 76 -14.15 -0.95 -9.73
CA ALA A 76 -15.04 -0.86 -10.88
C ALA A 76 -15.87 -2.16 -10.91
N SER A 77 -17.12 -2.02 -10.49
CA SER A 77 -18.17 -3.03 -10.67
C SER A 77 -18.76 -2.82 -12.05
#